data_AF-A0A382P640-F1
#
_entry.id   AF-A0A382P640-F1
#
_cell.length_a   1.000
_cell.length_b   1.000
_cell.length_c   1.000
_cell.angle_alpha   90.00
_cell.angle_beta   90.00
_cell.angle_gamma   90.00
#
_symmetry.space_group_name_H-M   'P 1'
#
loop_
_entity.id
_entity.type
_entity.pdbx_description
1 polymer ?
#
loop_
_entity_poly.entity_id
_entity_poly.type
_entity_poly.pdbx_seq_one_letter_code
_entity_poly.pdbx_strand_id
1 'polypeptide(L)'
;MEVELVDHMGSDLTVVNAARVSFGKRKEEVTKGDEQLIKYLSQHGHWSPFAHCSLQFHIKAPVFVARQLVKHQVGLSWNEISRRYVDTDVEFYEVDKWRGKSKDKKQ
;
A
#
# COMPACT_ATOMS: atom_id res chain seq x y z
N MET A 1 11.68 -9.73 8.85
CA MET A 1 10.43 -8.99 8.55
C MET A 1 9.82 -9.66 7.34
N GLU A 2 8.52 -9.88 7.37
CA GLU A 2 7.81 -10.60 6.32
C GLU A 2 6.56 -9.83 5.94
N VAL A 3 6.28 -9.76 4.64
CA VAL A 3 5.11 -9.11 4.05
C VAL A 3 4.57 -10.05 3.00
N GLU A 4 3.31 -10.44 3.17
CA GLU A 4 2.60 -11.34 2.26
C GLU A 4 1.36 -10.62 1.74
N LEU A 5 1.15 -10.67 0.42
CA LEU A 5 -0.09 -10.22 -0.21
C LEU A 5 -1.14 -11.31 -0.01
N VAL A 6 -2.20 -10.99 0.71
CA VAL A 6 -3.31 -11.91 0.98
C VAL A 6 -4.36 -11.84 -0.12
N ASP A 7 -4.74 -10.62 -0.50
CA ASP A 7 -5.77 -10.39 -1.51
C ASP A 7 -5.64 -8.99 -2.13
N HIS A 8 -6.28 -8.78 -3.28
CA HIS A 8 -6.41 -7.49 -3.92
C HIS A 8 -7.77 -7.31 -4.59
N MET A 9 -8.26 -6.07 -4.58
CA MET A 9 -9.42 -5.67 -5.36
C MET A 9 -9.03 -4.62 -6.41
N GLY A 10 -9.45 -4.86 -7.64
CA GLY A 10 -9.23 -3.96 -8.76
C GLY A 10 -7.98 -4.27 -9.57
N SER A 11 -7.88 -3.58 -10.69
CA SER A 11 -6.79 -3.67 -11.66
C SER A 11 -6.63 -2.31 -12.36
N ASP A 12 -5.70 -2.22 -13.31
CA ASP A 12 -5.57 -1.04 -14.17
C ASP A 12 -6.89 -0.66 -14.87
N LEU A 13 -7.71 -1.66 -15.23
CA LEU A 13 -9.03 -1.42 -15.81
C LEU A 13 -9.97 -0.70 -14.83
N THR A 14 -9.88 -1.00 -13.54
CA THR A 14 -10.66 -0.31 -12.50
C THR A 14 -10.31 1.17 -12.45
N VAL A 15 -9.01 1.51 -12.47
CA VAL A 15 -8.55 2.91 -12.49
C VAL A 15 -9.03 3.62 -13.76
N VAL A 16 -8.90 2.97 -14.91
CA VAL A 16 -9.32 3.52 -16.21
C VAL A 16 -10.82 3.78 -16.24
N ASN A 17 -11.63 2.83 -15.79
CA ASN A 17 -13.08 2.98 -15.76
C ASN A 17 -13.54 4.02 -14.72
N ALA A 18 -12.88 4.07 -13.56
CA ALA A 18 -13.14 5.11 -12.56
C ALA A 18 -12.85 6.52 -13.11
N ALA A 19 -11.80 6.69 -13.91
CA ALA A 19 -11.52 7.97 -14.58
C ALA A 19 -12.49 8.27 -15.73
N ARG A 20 -12.85 7.25 -16.53
CA ARG A 20 -13.70 7.41 -17.71
C ARG A 20 -15.18 7.63 -17.39
N VAL A 21 -15.61 7.38 -16.16
CA VAL A 21 -16.97 7.67 -15.69
C VAL A 21 -17.33 9.15 -15.86
N SER A 22 -16.35 10.06 -15.72
CA SER A 22 -16.54 11.50 -15.95
C SER A 22 -16.95 11.85 -17.39
N PHE A 23 -16.72 10.93 -18.33
CA PHE A 23 -17.12 11.06 -19.73
C PHE A 23 -18.23 10.06 -20.13
N GLY A 24 -18.84 9.37 -19.16
CA GLY A 24 -19.87 8.36 -19.40
C GLY A 24 -19.38 7.15 -20.20
N LYS A 25 -18.08 6.85 -20.16
CA LYS A 25 -17.48 5.74 -20.94
C LYS A 25 -17.04 4.60 -20.02
N ARG A 26 -17.18 3.37 -20.51
CA ARG A 26 -16.69 2.15 -19.86
C ARG A 26 -15.96 1.27 -20.86
N LYS A 27 -14.95 0.54 -20.38
CA LYS A 27 -14.18 -0.45 -21.14
C LYS A 27 -14.21 -1.80 -20.45
N GLU A 28 -14.09 -2.85 -21.25
CA GLU A 28 -13.93 -4.23 -20.80
C GLU A 28 -12.47 -4.68 -20.78
N GLU A 29 -11.62 -4.03 -21.57
CA GLU A 29 -10.20 -4.35 -21.66
C GLU A 29 -9.33 -3.07 -21.67
N VAL A 30 -8.12 -3.21 -21.13
CA VAL A 30 -7.10 -2.15 -21.12
C VAL A 30 -6.40 -2.12 -22.47
N THR A 31 -6.20 -0.92 -23.00
CA THR A 31 -5.45 -0.70 -24.25
C THR A 31 -4.20 0.14 -23.97
N LYS A 32 -3.25 0.17 -24.92
CA LYS A 32 -2.04 1.03 -24.81
C LYS A 32 -2.36 2.52 -24.57
N GLY A 33 -3.48 3.01 -25.11
CA GLY A 33 -3.93 4.39 -24.85
C GLY A 33 -4.40 4.62 -23.41
N ASP A 34 -4.84 3.57 -22.72
CA ASP A 34 -5.25 3.65 -21.32
C ASP A 34 -4.04 3.64 -20.37
N GLU A 35 -2.93 2.99 -20.75
CA GLU A 35 -1.66 3.12 -20.01
C GLU A 35 -1.18 4.59 -20.00
N GLN A 36 -1.32 5.29 -21.13
CA GLN A 36 -1.04 6.73 -21.22
C GLN A 36 -1.97 7.55 -20.33
N LEU A 37 -3.24 7.16 -20.24
CA LEU A 37 -4.21 7.81 -19.34
C LEU A 37 -3.81 7.62 -17.87
N ILE A 38 -3.49 6.39 -17.44
CA ILE A 38 -3.05 6.12 -16.06
C ILE A 38 -1.81 6.95 -15.73
N LYS A 39 -0.83 6.98 -16.65
CA LYS A 39 0.38 7.79 -16.50
C LYS A 39 0.05 9.27 -16.37
N TYR A 40 -0.83 9.79 -17.22
CA TYR A 40 -1.28 11.18 -17.17
C TYR A 40 -1.92 11.52 -15.81
N LEU A 41 -2.84 10.67 -15.32
CA LEU A 41 -3.51 10.86 -14.03
C LEU A 41 -2.52 10.91 -12.87
N SER A 42 -1.57 9.97 -12.85
CA SER A 42 -0.51 9.91 -11.82
C SER A 42 0.37 11.16 -11.84
N GLN A 43 0.80 11.62 -13.01
CA GLN A 43 1.67 12.79 -13.16
C GLN A 43 1.01 14.11 -12.75
N HIS A 44 -0.31 14.22 -12.91
CA HIS A 44 -1.07 15.43 -12.60
C HIS A 44 -1.76 15.37 -11.23
N GLY A 45 -1.49 14.35 -10.41
CA GLY A 45 -2.05 14.23 -9.07
C GLY A 45 -3.56 13.94 -9.03
N HIS A 46 -4.13 13.42 -10.13
CA HIS A 46 -5.53 12.98 -10.16
C HIS A 46 -5.67 11.64 -9.42
N TRP A 47 -5.72 11.70 -8.08
CA TRP A 47 -5.62 10.52 -7.23
C TRP A 47 -6.94 9.74 -7.08
N SER A 48 -8.11 10.38 -7.21
CA SER A 48 -9.40 9.71 -6.94
C SER A 48 -9.66 8.43 -7.75
N PRO A 49 -9.26 8.29 -9.03
CA PRO A 49 -9.41 7.02 -9.75
C PRO A 49 -8.59 5.86 -9.14
N PHE A 50 -7.47 6.16 -8.50
CA PHE A 50 -6.61 5.16 -7.85
C PHE A 50 -7.16 4.66 -6.51
N ALA A 51 -8.05 5.43 -5.87
CA ALA A 51 -8.69 5.06 -4.61
C ALA A 51 -9.71 3.92 -4.72
N HIS A 52 -10.01 3.46 -5.95
CA HIS A 52 -10.92 2.34 -6.22
C HIS A 52 -10.25 0.97 -6.18
N CYS A 53 -8.93 0.91 -5.94
CA CYS A 53 -8.20 -0.33 -5.75
C CYS A 53 -7.85 -0.53 -4.26
N SER A 54 -7.79 -1.78 -3.81
CA SER A 54 -7.35 -2.14 -2.46
C SER A 54 -6.38 -3.32 -2.49
N LEU A 55 -5.51 -3.37 -1.48
CA LEU A 55 -4.56 -4.45 -1.24
C LEU A 55 -4.67 -4.85 0.22
N GLN A 56 -4.68 -6.15 0.48
CA GLN A 56 -4.67 -6.72 1.82
C GLN A 56 -3.34 -7.42 2.05
N PHE A 57 -2.68 -7.09 3.17
CA PHE A 57 -1.40 -7.65 3.53
C PHE A 57 -1.46 -8.35 4.89
N HIS A 58 -0.70 -9.45 5.01
CA HIS A 58 -0.28 -10.01 6.28
C HIS A 58 1.17 -9.57 6.53
N ILE A 59 1.42 -8.93 7.68
CA ILE A 59 2.69 -8.28 7.97
C ILE A 59 3.22 -8.76 9.32
N LYS A 60 4.41 -9.39 9.33
CA LYS A 60 5.17 -9.68 10.54
C LYS A 60 6.32 -8.68 10.66
N ALA A 61 6.16 -7.72 11.58
CA ALA A 61 7.10 -6.62 11.78
C ALA A 61 7.38 -6.36 13.27
N PRO A 62 8.56 -5.82 13.61
CA PRO A 62 8.85 -5.36 14.97
C PRO A 62 7.93 -4.20 15.37
N VAL A 63 7.62 -4.10 16.67
CA VAL A 63 6.70 -3.07 17.20
C VAL A 63 7.11 -1.65 16.80
N PHE A 64 8.41 -1.33 16.79
CA PHE A 64 8.86 0.01 16.41
C PHE A 64 8.62 0.34 14.92
N VAL A 65 8.56 -0.67 14.04
CA VAL A 65 8.20 -0.52 12.62
C VAL A 65 6.68 -0.41 12.49
N ALA A 66 5.92 -1.27 13.18
CA ALA A 66 4.46 -1.23 13.19
C ALA A 66 3.93 0.13 13.68
N ARG A 67 4.56 0.74 14.69
CA ARG A 67 4.25 2.10 15.17
C ARG A 67 4.52 3.20 14.15
N GLN A 68 5.36 2.97 13.14
CA GLN A 68 5.51 3.92 12.03
C GLN A 68 4.40 3.72 11.00
N LEU A 69 4.04 2.46 10.72
CA LEU A 69 3.00 2.10 9.77
C LEU A 69 1.62 2.63 10.19
N VAL A 70 1.26 2.57 11.48
CA VAL A 70 -0.03 3.08 11.98
C VAL A 70 -0.23 4.59 11.71
N LYS A 71 0.83 5.36 11.43
CA LYS A 71 0.68 6.80 11.13
C LYS A 71 -0.03 7.06 9.79
N HIS A 72 -0.11 6.07 8.91
CA HIS A 72 -0.84 6.17 7.66
C HIS A 72 -2.34 6.01 7.94
N GLN A 73 -3.03 7.08 8.28
CA GLN A 73 -4.45 7.02 8.69
C GLN A 73 -5.43 7.01 7.51
N VAL A 74 -5.00 7.39 6.31
CA VAL A 74 -5.83 7.43 5.10
C VAL A 74 -5.53 6.21 4.23
N GLY A 75 -6.56 5.41 3.95
CA GLY A 75 -6.46 4.24 3.06
C GLY A 75 -5.88 2.98 3.68
N LEU A 76 -5.31 3.05 4.88
CA LEU A 76 -4.86 1.89 5.64
C LEU A 76 -5.86 1.60 6.76
N SER A 77 -6.37 0.38 6.76
CA SER A 77 -7.11 -0.22 7.88
C SER A 77 -6.36 -1.46 8.30
N TRP A 78 -6.27 -1.72 9.61
CA TRP A 78 -5.43 -2.79 10.12
C TRP A 78 -6.02 -3.46 11.36
N ASN A 79 -5.64 -4.72 11.55
CA ASN A 79 -5.88 -5.49 12.74
C ASN A 79 -4.53 -6.07 13.19
N GLU A 80 -4.31 -6.13 14.50
CA GLU A 80 -3.07 -6.62 15.11
C GLU A 80 -3.39 -7.71 16.13
N ILE A 81 -2.48 -8.69 16.26
CA ILE A 81 -2.54 -9.68 17.35
C ILE A 81 -2.44 -8.94 18.68
N SER A 82 -3.49 -9.06 19.51
CA SER A 82 -3.50 -8.43 20.82
C SER A 82 -3.01 -9.39 21.89
N ARG A 83 -1.85 -9.07 22.49
CA ARG A 83 -1.32 -9.77 23.67
C ARG A 83 -2.14 -9.60 24.96
N ARG A 84 -3.25 -8.86 24.90
CA ARG A 84 -4.25 -8.87 25.98
C ARG A 84 -5.09 -10.15 25.97
N TYR A 85 -5.09 -10.88 24.85
CA TYR A 85 -5.90 -12.09 24.65
C TYR A 85 -5.10 -13.30 24.19
N VAL A 86 -3.88 -13.10 23.67
CA VAL A 86 -3.05 -14.16 23.11
C VAL A 86 -1.73 -14.24 23.85
N ASP A 87 -1.53 -15.33 24.58
CA ASP A 87 -0.27 -15.68 25.25
C ASP A 87 0.61 -16.47 24.27
N THR A 88 1.53 -15.76 23.63
CA THR A 88 2.53 -16.33 22.71
C THR A 88 3.91 -15.86 23.12
N ASP A 89 4.91 -16.71 22.92
CA ASP A 89 6.30 -16.39 23.23
C ASP A 89 6.77 -15.13 22.50
N VAL A 90 7.69 -14.40 23.13
CA VAL A 90 8.22 -13.16 22.60
C VAL A 90 9.39 -13.42 21.68
N GLU A 91 9.17 -13.18 20.40
CA GLU A 91 10.25 -13.08 19.42
C GLU A 91 10.81 -11.66 19.38
N PHE A 92 12.13 -11.52 19.53
CA PHE A 92 12.82 -10.25 19.41
C PHE A 92 13.39 -10.06 18.02
N TYR A 93 13.40 -8.81 17.56
CA TYR A 93 14.04 -8.45 16.31
C TYR A 93 15.53 -8.20 16.55
N GLU A 94 16.37 -8.99 15.92
CA GLU A 94 17.83 -8.86 15.96
C GLU A 94 18.36 -8.35 14.62
N VAL A 95 19.50 -7.66 14.67
CA VAL A 95 20.19 -7.15 13.49
C VAL A 95 21.59 -7.72 13.43
N ASP A 96 22.02 -8.16 12.24
CA ASP A 96 23.37 -8.66 12.03
C ASP A 96 24.44 -7.58 12.28
N LYS A 97 24.09 -6.32 11.98
CA LYS A 97 24.98 -5.17 12.18
C LYS A 97 24.20 -3.88 12.40
N TRP A 98 24.68 -3.08 13.35
CA TRP A 98 24.17 -1.73 13.59
C TRP A 98 24.48 -0.80 12.43
N ARG A 99 23.44 -0.11 11.94
CA ARG A 99 23.58 0.91 10.90
C ARG A 99 24.23 2.17 11.50
N GLY A 100 25.38 2.56 10.94
CA GLY A 100 26.01 3.84 11.24
C GLY A 100 25.22 5.03 10.68
N LYS A 101 25.58 6.23 11.12
CA LYS A 101 24.97 7.47 10.61
C LYS A 101 25.13 7.57 9.08
N SER A 102 24.09 8.01 8.39
CA SER A 102 24.18 8.32 6.95
C SER A 102 25.28 9.36 6.71
N LYS A 103 26.10 9.16 5.67
CA LYS A 103 27.15 10.12 5.28
C LYS A 103 26.54 11.44 4.79
N ASP A 104 25.38 11.36 4.14
CA ASP A 104 24.60 12.50 3.70
C ASP A 104 23.41 12.73 4.63
N LYS A 105 23.37 13.93 5.23
CA LYS A 105 22.26 14.42 6.08
C LYS A 105 21.22 15.23 5.29
N LYS A 106 21.31 15.27 3.95
CA LYS A 106 20.32 15.96 3.12
C LYS A 106 19.13 15.05 2.89
N GLN A 107 18.26 14.99 3.88
CA GLN A 107 16.88 14.55 3.73
C GLN A 107 15.99 15.48 4.55
#